data_AF-A0A3D0ETW8-F1
#
_entry.id   AF-A0A3D0ETW8-F1
#
_cell.length_a   1.000
_cell.length_b   1.000
_cell.length_c   1.000
_cell.angle_alpha   90.00
_cell.angle_beta   90.00
_cell.angle_gamma   90.00
#
_symmetry.space_group_name_H-M   'P 1'
#
loop_
_entity.id
_entity.type
_entity.pdbx_description
1 polymer ?
#
loop_
_entity_poly.entity_id
_entity_poly.type
_entity_poly.pdbx_seq_one_letter_code
_entity_poly.pdbx_strand_id
1 'polypeptide(L)' 'LAIDLINGSSLLREWVEDDNATTQDMEALARADEASWLEERRDYLIYD' A
#
# COMPACT_ATOMS: atom_id res chain seq x y z
N LEU A 1 -4.51 13.52 -9.27
CA LEU A 1 -5.17 14.17 -8.12
C LEU A 1 -4.19 14.23 -6.94
N ALA A 2 -4.40 15.09 -5.94
CA ALA A 2 -3.51 15.16 -4.77
C ALA A 2 -3.33 13.80 -4.07
N ILE A 3 -4.38 12.95 -4.07
CA ILE A 3 -4.33 11.58 -3.56
C ILE A 3 -3.28 10.71 -4.27
N ASP A 4 -3.14 10.83 -5.60
CA ASP A 4 -2.18 10.02 -6.36
C ASP A 4 -0.74 10.44 -6.05
N LEU A 5 -0.52 11.73 -5.78
CA LEU A 5 0.78 12.26 -5.41
C LEU A 5 1.18 11.81 -3.99
N ILE A 6 0.23 11.82 -3.05
CA ILE A 6 0.47 11.40 -1.66
C ILE A 6 0.69 9.89 -1.58
N ASN A 7 -0.11 9.11 -2.30
CA ASN A 7 0.00 7.65 -2.31
C ASN A 7 1.10 7.13 -3.24
N GLY A 8 1.63 7.99 -4.13
CA GLY A 8 2.64 7.60 -5.13
C GLY A 8 2.08 6.77 -6.29
N SER A 9 0.77 6.56 -6.36
CA SER A 9 0.09 5.80 -7.42
C SER A 9 -1.40 6.12 -7.50
N SER A 10 -2.04 5.79 -8.62
CA SER A 10 -3.49 5.90 -8.79
C SER A 10 -4.30 4.78 -8.12
N LEU A 11 -3.62 3.75 -7.62
CA LEU A 11 -4.24 2.51 -7.12
C LEU A 11 -5.23 2.75 -5.98
N LEU A 12 -4.87 3.62 -5.02
CA LEU A 12 -5.75 3.96 -3.91
C LEU A 12 -6.99 4.71 -4.38
N ARG A 13 -6.85 5.59 -5.38
CA ARG A 13 -7.98 6.31 -5.95
C ARG A 13 -8.91 5.35 -6.70
N GLU A 14 -8.35 4.44 -7.49
CA GLU A 14 -9.11 3.42 -8.23
C GLU A 14 -9.89 2.50 -7.29
N TRP A 15 -9.29 2.09 -6.17
CA TRP A 15 -9.99 1.33 -5.12
C TRP A 15 -11.12 2.14 -4.45
N VAL A 16 -10.90 3.43 -4.16
CA VAL A 16 -11.95 4.31 -3.59
C VAL A 16 -13.09 4.54 -4.58
N GLU A 17 -12.80 4.55 -5.88
CA GLU A 17 -13.78 4.78 -6.95
C GLU A 17 -14.61 3.53 -7.32
N ASP A 18 -14.23 2.34 -6.85
CA ASP A 18 -14.99 1.10 -7.08
C ASP A 18 -15.98 0.82 -5.94
N ASP A 19 -17.27 1.00 -6.22
CA ASP A 19 -18.36 0.77 -5.26
C ASP A 19 -18.47 -0.69 -4.75
N ASN A 20 -17.87 -1.65 -5.46
CA ASN A 20 -17.84 -3.06 -5.04
C ASN A 20 -16.56 -3.45 -4.30
N ALA A 21 -15.56 -2.57 -4.28
CA ALA A 21 -14.30 -2.87 -3.64
C ALA A 21 -14.46 -2.93 -2.12
N THR A 22 -13.76 -3.89 -1.53
CA THR A 22 -13.76 -4.13 -0.09
C THR A 22 -12.43 -3.71 0.52
N THR A 23 -12.40 -3.56 1.84
CA THR A 23 -11.14 -3.31 2.56
C THR A 23 -10.10 -4.40 2.30
N GLN A 24 -10.54 -5.65 2.14
CA GLN A 24 -9.68 -6.80 1.87
C GLN A 24 -8.99 -6.71 0.51
N ASP A 25 -9.63 -6.11 -0.49
CA ASP A 25 -9.02 -5.87 -1.80
C ASP A 25 -7.84 -4.89 -1.66
N MET A 26 -8.00 -3.85 -0.85
CA MET A 26 -6.91 -2.91 -0.54
C MET A 26 -5.77 -3.58 0.22
N GLU A 27 -6.08 -4.38 1.25
CA GLU A 27 -5.06 -5.14 1.99
C GLU A 27 -4.27 -6.07 1.08
N ALA A 28 -4.93 -6.72 0.11
CA ALA A 28 -4.27 -7.58 -0.85
C ALA A 28 -3.30 -6.80 -1.76
N LEU A 29 -3.67 -5.58 -2.16
CA LEU A 29 -2.83 -4.69 -2.96
C LEU A 29 -1.60 -4.20 -2.18
N ALA A 30 -1.78 -3.81 -0.91
CA ALA A 30 -0.68 -3.30 -0.07
C ALA A 30 0.30 -4.39 0.39
N ARG A 31 -0.16 -5.64 0.53
CA ARG A 31 0.63 -6.74 1.11
C ARG A 31 1.95 -7.01 0.40
N ALA A 32 2.00 -6.87 -0.92
CA ALA A 32 3.22 -7.10 -1.70
C ALA A 32 4.31 -6.07 -1.35
N ASP A 33 3.93 -4.80 -1.31
CA ASP A 33 4.84 -3.70 -1.00
C ASP A 33 5.25 -3.73 0.48
N GLU A 34 4.31 -4.03 1.38
CA GLU A 34 4.60 -4.21 2.81
C GLU A 34 5.61 -5.34 3.03
N ALA A 35 5.45 -6.48 2.35
CA ALA A 35 6.39 -7.59 2.46
C ALA A 35 7.79 -7.22 1.94
N SER A 36 7.88 -6.49 0.81
CA SER A 36 9.15 -5.98 0.30
C SER A 36 9.79 -5.02 1.30
N TRP A 37 9.01 -4.07 1.83
CA TRP A 37 9.49 -3.09 2.78
C TRP A 37 9.95 -3.70 4.10
N LEU A 38 9.25 -4.72 4.61
CA LEU A 38 9.65 -5.48 5.80
C LEU A 38 11.01 -6.17 5.61
N GLU A 39 11.28 -6.70 4.42
CA GLU A 39 12.56 -7.33 4.08
C GLU A 39 13.66 -6.28 3.93
N GLU A 40 13.41 -5.23 3.14
CA GLU A 40 14.37 -4.16 2.85
C GLU A 40 14.81 -3.42 4.11
N ARG A 41 13.88 -3.17 5.04
CA ARG A 41 14.17 -2.44 6.28
C ARG A 41 14.95 -3.26 7.30
N ARG A 42 14.97 -4.60 7.19
CA ARG A 42 15.49 -5.52 8.22
C ARG A 42 16.94 -5.24 8.57
N ASP A 43 17.76 -4.93 7.58
CA ASP A 43 19.20 -4.67 7.76
C ASP A 43 19.47 -3.33 8.47
N TYR A 44 18.45 -2.47 8.63
CA TYR A 44 18.55 -1.15 9.25
C TYR A 44 17.88 -1.07 10.63
N LEU A 45 17.29 -2.17 11.13
CA LEU A 45 16.63 -2.19 12.44
C LEU A 45 17.68 -2.27 13.56
N ILE A 46 17.59 -1.34 14.51
CA ILE A 46 18.49 -1.25 15.68
C ILE A 46 17.77 -1.74 16.96
N TYR A 47 16.45 -1.90 16.88
CA TYR A 47 15.59 -2.33 17.97
C TYR A 47 14.68 -3.45 17.47
N ASP A 48 14.36 -4.37 18.39
CA ASP A 48 13.33 -5.40 18.20
C ASP A 48 11.92 -4.80 18.24
#